data_AF-A0A0L6JWK2-F1
#
_entry.id   AF-A0A0L6JWK2-F1
#
_cell.length_a   1.000
_cell.length_b   1.000
_cell.length_c   1.000
_cell.angle_alpha   90.00
_cell.angle_beta   90.00
_cell.angle_gamma   90.00
#
_symmetry.space_group_name_H-M   'P 1'
#
loop_
_entity.id
_entity.type
_entity.pdbx_description
1 polymer ?
#
loop_
_entity_poly.entity_id
_entity_poly.type
_entity_poly.pdbx_seq_one_letter_code
_entity_poly.pdbx_strand_id
1 'polypeptide(L)'
;MSNTGKSISAVNYISVFPMDNKNTPLVLKAYAGNADNIYVSEKYIYMAESSRTAIDNSLNDFWTTLNQTDFYVDYKYGTYIYRVKMQGNDLGECDTAFVDGMLHNQFSMDEYNGNLRLAVEYYGMNDLSSRVYILDDKLNQIGSLNGLAPGEQIYSTRFIGNRLYLVTFKRIDPLFVIDLKKPTQPKLLGKLKIPGYSEYLHPYDENHIIGFGKDTSGGNEFFSWYQGIKMAMFDVTDVNNPKEKFVEIIGDRGSDSELLRNHKSLLYMKDPNIMAFPVSVTEKPVNEENDRNDSSYGTIKFQGAYVYNVSSSEGFKLRGKISHLSQSDIPAITDDHITKDPSFIDRIIYINNVLYTLSGECIKATDYTGMKELGFKYFDKK
;
A
#
# COMPACT_ATOMS: atom_id res chain seq x y z
N MET A 1 -45.19 -4.74 -9.83
CA MET A 1 -44.17 -5.72 -10.27
C MET A 1 -42.84 -5.00 -10.27
N SER A 2 -42.16 -4.99 -9.12
CA SER A 2 -40.80 -4.43 -9.01
C SER A 2 -39.84 -5.44 -9.63
N ASN A 3 -39.11 -5.00 -10.64
CA ASN A 3 -38.07 -5.79 -11.29
C ASN A 3 -36.90 -5.88 -10.30
N THR A 4 -36.90 -6.90 -9.43
CA THR A 4 -35.84 -7.20 -8.45
C THR A 4 -34.66 -7.93 -9.07
N GLY A 5 -34.43 -7.75 -10.37
CA GLY A 5 -33.19 -8.18 -11.00
C GLY A 5 -32.05 -7.41 -10.36
N LYS A 6 -31.29 -8.07 -9.47
CA LYS A 6 -29.94 -7.60 -9.10
C LYS A 6 -29.18 -7.45 -10.40
N SER A 7 -29.07 -6.23 -10.90
CA SER A 7 -28.21 -5.91 -12.03
C SER A 7 -26.80 -6.30 -11.62
N ILE A 8 -26.21 -7.27 -12.33
CA ILE A 8 -24.80 -7.59 -12.16
C ILE A 8 -24.04 -6.38 -12.71
N SER A 9 -23.53 -5.53 -11.81
CA SER A 9 -22.81 -4.30 -12.18
C SER A 9 -21.40 -4.57 -12.69
N ALA A 10 -20.80 -5.72 -12.34
CA ALA A 10 -19.45 -6.11 -12.73
C ALA A 10 -19.24 -7.64 -12.71
N VAL A 11 -18.26 -8.10 -13.48
CA VAL A 11 -17.83 -9.50 -13.57
C VAL A 11 -16.32 -9.57 -13.51
N ASN A 12 -15.78 -10.43 -12.64
CA ASN A 12 -14.37 -10.79 -12.57
C ASN A 12 -14.11 -12.02 -13.44
N TYR A 13 -13.05 -12.01 -14.24
CA TYR A 13 -12.61 -13.15 -15.04
C TYR A 13 -11.27 -13.67 -14.51
N ILE A 14 -11.21 -14.96 -14.20
CA ILE A 14 -9.98 -15.64 -13.81
C ILE A 14 -9.60 -16.62 -14.91
N SER A 15 -8.40 -16.43 -15.45
CA SER A 15 -7.81 -17.24 -16.52
C SER A 15 -6.56 -17.94 -16.00
N VAL A 16 -6.47 -19.26 -16.22
CA VAL A 16 -5.28 -20.06 -15.88
C VAL A 16 -4.51 -20.39 -17.16
N PHE A 17 -3.25 -19.98 -17.21
CA PHE A 17 -2.34 -20.22 -18.34
C PHE A 17 -1.26 -21.23 -17.96
N PRO A 18 -1.38 -22.49 -18.39
CA PRO A 18 -0.35 -23.50 -18.16
C PRO A 18 0.94 -23.14 -18.92
N MET A 19 2.04 -23.00 -18.19
CA MET A 19 3.34 -22.60 -18.76
C MET A 19 4.18 -23.78 -19.27
N ASP A 20 3.82 -25.00 -18.86
CA ASP A 20 4.50 -26.26 -19.15
C ASP A 20 4.12 -26.83 -20.52
N ASN A 21 2.89 -26.61 -20.98
CA ASN A 21 2.41 -27.08 -22.26
C ASN A 21 1.51 -26.05 -22.96
N LYS A 22 2.02 -25.52 -24.08
CA LYS A 22 1.34 -24.50 -24.90
C LYS A 22 0.01 -24.96 -25.51
N ASN A 23 -0.25 -26.27 -25.54
CA ASN A 23 -1.49 -26.85 -26.10
C ASN A 23 -2.55 -27.12 -25.03
N THR A 24 -2.26 -26.90 -23.75
CA THR A 24 -3.26 -27.09 -22.69
C THR A 24 -4.37 -26.03 -22.85
N PRO A 25 -5.64 -26.43 -22.90
CA PRO A 25 -6.74 -25.47 -23.00
C PRO A 25 -6.73 -24.47 -21.85
N LEU A 26 -7.01 -23.20 -22.17
CA LEU A 26 -7.23 -22.15 -21.19
C LEU A 26 -8.43 -22.50 -20.31
N VAL A 27 -8.25 -22.46 -18.98
CA VAL A 27 -9.37 -22.49 -18.05
C VAL A 27 -9.77 -21.05 -17.76
N LEU A 28 -11.01 -20.70 -18.08
CA LEU A 28 -11.62 -19.38 -17.82
C LEU A 28 -12.86 -19.57 -16.95
N LYS A 29 -12.90 -18.91 -15.80
CA LYS A 29 -14.11 -18.81 -14.98
C LYS A 29 -14.49 -17.34 -14.74
N ALA A 30 -15.79 -17.07 -14.76
CA ALA A 30 -16.36 -15.76 -14.49
C ALA A 30 -17.07 -15.77 -13.13
N TYR A 31 -16.86 -14.72 -12.35
CA TYR A 31 -17.48 -14.52 -11.03
C TYR A 31 -18.16 -13.16 -11.01
N ALA A 32 -19.45 -13.11 -10.67
CA ALA A 32 -20.16 -11.85 -10.50
C ALA A 32 -19.64 -11.10 -9.27
N GLY A 33 -19.43 -9.79 -9.41
CA GLY A 33 -18.90 -8.93 -8.35
C GLY A 33 -17.91 -7.91 -8.88
N ASN A 34 -17.73 -6.81 -8.15
CA ASN A 34 -16.79 -5.75 -8.51
C ASN A 34 -15.59 -5.78 -7.55
N ALA A 35 -14.69 -6.75 -7.73
CA ALA A 35 -13.58 -6.90 -6.81
C ALA A 35 -12.59 -5.74 -6.99
N ASP A 36 -12.31 -5.02 -5.91
CA ASP A 36 -11.36 -3.91 -5.88
C ASP A 36 -10.00 -4.32 -5.29
N ASN A 37 -9.95 -5.47 -4.60
CA ASN A 37 -8.75 -6.00 -3.99
C ASN A 37 -8.60 -7.50 -4.26
N ILE A 38 -7.36 -7.95 -4.52
CA ILE A 38 -7.04 -9.34 -4.79
C ILE A 38 -5.84 -9.77 -3.93
N TYR A 39 -5.95 -10.94 -3.31
CA TYR A 39 -4.85 -11.65 -2.65
C TYR A 39 -4.80 -13.10 -3.15
N VAL A 40 -3.60 -13.64 -3.33
CA VAL A 40 -3.40 -15.02 -3.82
C VAL A 40 -2.49 -15.74 -2.84
N SER A 41 -2.97 -16.86 -2.29
CA SER A 41 -2.18 -17.81 -1.50
C SER A 41 -1.74 -18.98 -2.37
N GLU A 42 -1.05 -19.96 -1.78
CA GLU A 42 -0.67 -21.19 -2.50
C GLU A 42 -1.88 -22.01 -3.00
N LYS A 43 -3.02 -21.87 -2.33
CA LYS A 43 -4.20 -22.72 -2.55
C LYS A 43 -5.44 -21.96 -2.99
N TYR A 44 -5.47 -20.64 -2.82
CA TYR A 44 -6.69 -19.86 -3.00
C TYR A 44 -6.42 -18.50 -3.64
N ILE A 45 -7.36 -18.06 -4.47
CA ILE A 45 -7.49 -16.67 -4.91
C ILE A 45 -8.62 -16.05 -4.09
N TYR A 46 -8.32 -14.95 -3.41
CA TYR A 46 -9.28 -14.15 -2.68
C TYR A 46 -9.54 -12.86 -3.44
N MET A 47 -10.81 -12.63 -3.76
CA MET A 47 -11.30 -11.39 -4.34
C MET A 47 -12.17 -10.71 -3.29
N ALA A 48 -11.89 -9.45 -3.00
CA ALA A 48 -12.66 -8.66 -2.05
C ALA A 48 -13.35 -7.51 -2.78
N GLU A 49 -14.60 -7.24 -2.39
CA GLU A 49 -15.45 -6.18 -2.93
C GLU A 49 -15.93 -5.31 -1.77
N SER A 50 -15.52 -4.04 -1.79
CA SER A 50 -16.07 -3.05 -0.87
C SER A 50 -17.54 -2.78 -1.18
N SER A 51 -18.37 -2.91 -0.16
CA SER A 51 -19.81 -2.66 -0.22
C SER A 51 -20.18 -1.48 0.66
N ARG A 52 -21.05 -0.62 0.12
CA ARG A 52 -21.70 0.47 0.84
C ARG A 52 -23.21 0.32 0.65
N THR A 53 -23.93 0.05 1.74
CA THR A 53 -25.39 -0.09 1.71
C THR A 53 -26.00 0.96 2.61
N ALA A 54 -26.96 1.73 2.10
CA ALA A 54 -27.77 2.60 2.95
C ALA A 54 -28.62 1.73 3.90
N ILE A 55 -28.49 1.94 5.21
CA ILE A 55 -29.39 1.33 6.19
C ILE A 55 -30.62 2.24 6.29
N ASP A 56 -31.77 1.70 5.94
CA ASP A 56 -33.06 2.34 6.25
C ASP A 56 -33.36 2.03 7.72
N ASN A 57 -33.14 3.01 8.60
CA ASN A 57 -33.51 2.85 10.00
C ASN A 57 -35.04 2.71 10.08
N SER A 58 -35.49 1.63 10.72
CA SER A 58 -36.91 1.31 10.93
C SER A 58 -37.73 2.56 11.27
N LEU A 59 -38.75 2.84 10.44
CA LEU A 59 -39.73 3.92 10.54
C LEU A 59 -40.57 3.92 11.86
N ASN A 60 -40.20 3.15 12.89
CA ASN A 60 -40.88 3.20 14.18
C ASN A 60 -40.69 4.53 14.93
N ASP A 61 -39.67 5.33 14.59
CA ASP A 61 -39.50 6.71 15.06
C ASP A 61 -40.10 7.75 14.09
N PHE A 62 -40.66 7.34 12.95
CA PHE A 62 -41.14 8.22 11.89
C PHE A 62 -42.34 9.11 12.29
N TRP A 63 -43.08 8.72 13.34
CA TRP A 63 -44.30 9.42 13.74
C TRP A 63 -44.17 10.33 14.96
N THR A 64 -43.02 10.38 15.65
CA THR A 64 -42.93 11.06 16.96
C THR A 64 -42.19 12.40 16.95
N THR A 65 -41.35 12.72 15.96
CA THR A 65 -40.72 14.05 15.86
C THR A 65 -40.13 14.27 14.49
N LEU A 66 -40.74 15.11 13.63
CA LEU A 66 -40.13 15.54 12.37
C LEU A 66 -39.62 16.98 12.53
N ASN A 67 -38.29 17.14 12.60
CA ASN A 67 -37.63 18.36 12.15
C ASN A 67 -36.89 18.07 10.84
N GLN A 68 -36.74 19.08 9.98
CA GLN A 68 -36.16 18.98 8.63
C GLN A 68 -34.68 18.52 8.60
N THR A 69 -34.07 18.29 9.76
CA THR A 69 -32.69 17.87 9.98
C THR A 69 -32.50 16.36 10.14
N ASP A 70 -33.57 15.55 10.18
CA ASP A 70 -33.52 14.15 10.62
C ASP A 70 -33.32 13.11 9.51
N PHE A 71 -33.09 13.54 8.26
CA PHE A 71 -32.72 12.63 7.15
C PHE A 71 -31.21 12.34 7.14
N TYR A 72 -30.71 11.63 8.16
CA TYR A 72 -29.39 11.01 8.10
C TYR A 72 -29.51 9.60 7.50
N VAL A 73 -29.07 9.44 6.25
CA VAL A 73 -28.87 8.11 5.67
C VAL A 73 -27.61 7.52 6.29
N ASP A 74 -27.79 6.55 7.18
CA ASP A 74 -26.67 5.78 7.70
C ASP A 74 -26.19 4.79 6.64
N TYR A 75 -24.88 4.64 6.51
CA TYR A 75 -24.29 3.73 5.53
C TYR A 75 -23.57 2.62 6.26
N LYS A 76 -23.99 1.38 5.99
CA LYS A 76 -23.20 0.21 6.36
C LYS A 76 -22.09 0.00 5.34
N TYR A 77 -20.86 0.09 5.80
CA TYR A 77 -19.69 -0.30 5.03
C TYR A 77 -19.28 -1.73 5.39
N GLY A 78 -18.93 -2.50 4.37
CA GLY A 78 -18.52 -3.90 4.55
C GLY A 78 -17.70 -4.40 3.38
N THR A 79 -17.14 -5.59 3.53
CA THR A 79 -16.35 -6.25 2.50
C THR A 79 -16.93 -7.63 2.24
N TYR A 80 -17.36 -7.87 1.01
CA TYR A 80 -17.64 -9.23 0.54
C TYR A 80 -16.33 -9.88 0.11
N ILE A 81 -16.14 -11.13 0.50
CA ILE A 81 -14.98 -11.94 0.17
C ILE A 81 -15.46 -13.11 -0.67
N TYR A 82 -14.81 -13.33 -1.81
CA TYR A 82 -15.01 -14.47 -2.68
C TYR A 82 -13.69 -15.24 -2.73
N ARG A 83 -13.69 -16.50 -2.26
CA ARG A 83 -12.50 -17.35 -2.22
C ARG A 83 -12.64 -18.47 -3.24
N VAL A 84 -11.76 -18.48 -4.23
CA VAL A 84 -11.69 -19.51 -5.28
C VAL A 84 -10.53 -20.44 -4.98
N LYS A 85 -10.81 -21.75 -4.87
CA LYS A 85 -9.75 -22.76 -4.68
C LYS A 85 -8.96 -22.97 -5.97
N MET A 86 -7.64 -23.04 -5.87
CA MET A 86 -6.74 -23.42 -6.96
C MET A 86 -6.43 -24.92 -6.88
N GLN A 87 -6.57 -25.65 -7.99
CA GLN A 87 -6.30 -27.09 -8.07
C GLN A 87 -5.48 -27.40 -9.34
N GLY A 88 -4.17 -27.17 -9.27
CA GLY A 88 -3.29 -27.29 -10.43
C GLY A 88 -3.71 -26.31 -11.53
N ASN A 89 -4.09 -26.85 -12.69
CA ASN A 89 -4.55 -26.06 -13.84
C ASN A 89 -6.06 -25.75 -13.82
N ASP A 90 -6.79 -26.19 -12.78
CA ASP A 90 -8.23 -25.96 -12.64
C ASP A 90 -8.55 -25.00 -11.48
N LEU A 91 -9.71 -24.37 -11.58
CA LEU A 91 -10.31 -23.54 -10.53
C LEU A 91 -11.41 -24.36 -9.88
N GLY A 92 -11.44 -24.41 -8.56
CA GLY A 92 -12.39 -25.20 -7.78
C GLY A 92 -13.70 -24.46 -7.49
N GLU A 93 -14.27 -24.79 -6.34
CA GLU A 93 -15.42 -24.14 -5.74
C GLU A 93 -15.10 -22.71 -5.30
N CYS A 94 -16.16 -21.90 -5.17
CA CYS A 94 -16.10 -20.53 -4.69
C CYS A 94 -16.89 -20.42 -3.38
N ASP A 95 -16.20 -20.08 -2.30
CA ASP A 95 -16.80 -19.77 -1.01
C ASP A 95 -16.96 -18.26 -0.87
N THR A 96 -17.92 -17.84 -0.04
CA THR A 96 -18.13 -16.42 0.25
C THR A 96 -18.18 -16.13 1.73
N ALA A 97 -17.78 -14.91 2.08
CA ALA A 97 -17.92 -14.36 3.41
C ALA A 97 -18.18 -12.86 3.37
N PHE A 98 -18.59 -12.31 4.50
CA PHE A 98 -18.80 -10.89 4.67
C PHE A 98 -18.22 -10.45 6.01
N VAL A 99 -17.54 -9.31 6.02
CA VAL A 99 -17.06 -8.64 7.23
C VAL A 99 -17.51 -7.18 7.24
N ASP A 100 -17.75 -6.64 8.43
CA ASP A 100 -18.06 -5.22 8.59
C ASP A 100 -16.79 -4.37 8.45
N GLY A 101 -16.83 -3.29 7.67
CA GLY A 101 -15.68 -2.45 7.34
C GLY A 101 -15.09 -2.70 5.95
N MET A 102 -14.26 -1.76 5.50
CA MET A 102 -13.63 -1.74 4.17
C MET A 102 -12.14 -2.07 4.24
N LEU A 103 -11.63 -2.84 3.29
CA LEU A 103 -10.20 -2.98 3.11
C LEU A 103 -9.60 -1.67 2.59
N HIS A 104 -8.46 -1.28 3.14
CA HIS A 104 -7.70 -0.14 2.63
C HIS A 104 -7.05 -0.46 1.27
N ASN A 105 -6.34 -1.59 1.16
CA ASN A 105 -5.79 -2.10 -0.09
C ASN A 105 -5.50 -3.62 -0.01
N GLN A 106 -4.88 -4.19 -1.05
CA GLN A 106 -4.53 -5.62 -1.14
C GLN A 106 -3.65 -6.14 0.01
N PHE A 107 -2.89 -5.29 0.71
CA PHE A 107 -2.05 -5.70 1.84
C PHE A 107 -2.82 -5.82 3.15
N SER A 108 -4.07 -5.35 3.17
CA SER A 108 -4.99 -5.50 4.28
C SER A 108 -5.62 -6.89 4.37
N MET A 109 -5.15 -7.84 3.57
CA MET A 109 -5.60 -9.23 3.56
C MET A 109 -4.42 -10.19 3.38
N ASP A 110 -4.39 -11.28 4.14
CA ASP A 110 -3.49 -12.41 3.88
C ASP A 110 -4.04 -13.75 4.41
N GLU A 111 -3.40 -14.86 4.02
CA GLU A 111 -3.68 -16.20 4.56
C GLU A 111 -2.46 -16.71 5.33
N TYR A 112 -2.69 -17.18 6.55
CA TYR A 112 -1.64 -17.77 7.37
C TYR A 112 -2.16 -18.93 8.21
N ASN A 113 -1.49 -20.08 8.13
CA ASN A 113 -1.87 -21.33 8.80
C ASN A 113 -3.35 -21.70 8.57
N GLY A 114 -3.84 -21.51 7.33
CA GLY A 114 -5.22 -21.82 6.94
C GLY A 114 -6.29 -20.83 7.38
N ASN A 115 -5.91 -19.71 8.01
CA ASN A 115 -6.83 -18.65 8.40
C ASN A 115 -6.68 -17.45 7.46
N LEU A 116 -7.79 -16.91 6.98
CA LEU A 116 -7.82 -15.62 6.30
C LEU A 116 -7.82 -14.51 7.34
N ARG A 117 -6.95 -13.51 7.18
CA ARG A 117 -6.80 -12.40 8.13
C ARG A 117 -6.99 -11.10 7.38
N LEU A 118 -7.72 -10.18 8.00
CA LEU A 118 -8.18 -8.93 7.37
C LEU A 118 -7.96 -7.78 8.33
N ALA A 119 -7.52 -6.63 7.81
CA ALA A 119 -7.45 -5.36 8.52
C ALA A 119 -8.32 -4.34 7.78
N VAL A 120 -9.41 -3.90 8.41
CA VAL A 120 -10.42 -3.06 7.76
C VAL A 120 -10.64 -1.76 8.50
N GLU A 121 -11.05 -0.75 7.76
CA GLU A 121 -11.56 0.50 8.27
C GLU A 121 -13.05 0.37 8.54
N TYR A 122 -13.46 0.62 9.78
CA TYR A 122 -14.84 0.62 10.20
C TYR A 122 -15.36 2.05 10.28
N TYR A 123 -16.54 2.25 9.69
CA TYR A 123 -17.24 3.53 9.60
C TYR A 123 -18.64 3.38 10.19
N GLY A 124 -18.76 3.58 11.50
CA GLY A 124 -20.04 3.73 12.19
C GLY A 124 -20.30 5.18 12.56
N MET A 125 -21.56 5.54 12.83
CA MET A 125 -22.00 6.92 13.09
C MET A 125 -21.14 7.68 14.12
N ASN A 126 -20.60 6.98 15.14
CA ASN A 126 -19.68 7.53 16.13
C ASN A 126 -18.43 6.64 16.35
N ASP A 127 -18.15 5.74 15.41
CA ASP A 127 -17.03 4.78 15.49
C ASP A 127 -16.30 4.76 14.16
N LEU A 128 -15.34 5.67 14.01
CA LEU A 128 -14.30 5.55 13.00
C LEU A 128 -13.12 4.84 13.65
N SER A 129 -12.82 3.62 13.24
CA SER A 129 -11.69 2.87 13.80
C SER A 129 -11.21 1.81 12.84
N SER A 130 -10.04 1.24 13.13
CA SER A 130 -9.55 0.04 12.46
C SER A 130 -10.00 -1.22 13.21
N ARG A 131 -10.28 -2.28 12.47
CA ARG A 131 -10.64 -3.61 12.99
C ARG A 131 -9.80 -4.68 12.32
N VAL A 132 -9.49 -5.73 13.06
CA VAL A 132 -8.82 -6.92 12.54
C VAL A 132 -9.77 -8.09 12.68
N TYR A 133 -9.96 -8.85 11.61
CA TYR A 133 -10.77 -10.06 11.60
C TYR A 133 -9.91 -11.27 11.23
N ILE A 134 -10.20 -12.42 11.85
CA ILE A 134 -9.61 -13.70 11.51
C ILE A 134 -10.72 -14.69 11.22
N LEU A 135 -10.69 -15.27 10.03
CA LEU A 135 -11.66 -16.23 9.53
C LEU A 135 -10.98 -17.60 9.38
N ASP A 136 -11.69 -18.67 9.72
CA ASP A 136 -11.21 -20.05 9.60
C ASP A 136 -11.18 -20.54 8.14
N ASP A 137 -10.85 -21.82 7.96
CA ASP A 137 -10.80 -22.50 6.66
C ASP A 137 -12.16 -22.58 5.97
N LYS A 138 -13.26 -22.37 6.68
CA LYS A 138 -14.64 -22.31 6.17
C LYS A 138 -15.15 -20.87 6.08
N LEU A 139 -14.27 -19.89 6.24
CA LEU A 139 -14.54 -18.47 6.28
C LEU A 139 -15.49 -18.02 7.41
N ASN A 140 -15.60 -18.78 8.50
CA ASN A 140 -16.30 -18.31 9.70
C ASN A 140 -15.36 -17.40 10.49
N GLN A 141 -15.85 -16.26 10.94
CA GLN A 141 -15.08 -15.39 11.84
C GLN A 141 -14.84 -16.10 13.19
N ILE A 142 -13.56 -16.34 13.52
CA ILE A 142 -13.14 -17.00 14.76
C ILE A 142 -12.47 -16.06 15.76
N GLY A 143 -12.01 -14.90 15.30
CA GLY A 143 -11.40 -13.89 16.15
C GLY A 143 -11.52 -12.48 15.57
N SER A 144 -11.45 -11.50 16.46
CA SER A 144 -11.49 -10.09 16.07
C SER A 144 -10.82 -9.20 17.10
N LEU A 145 -10.23 -8.09 16.64
CA LEU A 145 -9.72 -7.00 17.46
C LEU A 145 -10.30 -5.70 16.92
N ASN A 146 -11.14 -5.02 17.71
CA ASN A 146 -11.88 -3.84 17.27
C ASN A 146 -11.37 -2.58 17.96
N GLY A 147 -11.73 -1.40 17.43
CA GLY A 147 -11.47 -0.12 18.08
C GLY A 147 -10.00 0.30 18.06
N LEU A 148 -9.22 -0.17 17.09
CA LEU A 148 -7.84 0.27 16.90
C LEU A 148 -7.83 1.68 16.31
N ALA A 149 -6.95 2.54 16.83
CA ALA A 149 -6.75 3.90 16.32
C ALA A 149 -8.07 4.70 16.12
N PRO A 150 -8.86 4.93 17.19
CA PRO A 150 -10.15 5.61 17.06
C PRO A 150 -9.98 7.02 16.48
N GLY A 151 -10.74 7.31 15.43
CA GLY A 151 -10.72 8.56 14.69
C GLY A 151 -9.60 8.67 13.65
N GLU A 152 -8.89 7.57 13.36
CA GLU A 152 -7.81 7.50 12.36
C GLU A 152 -8.16 6.48 11.26
N GLN A 153 -7.57 6.66 10.07
CA GLN A 153 -7.70 5.76 8.92
C GLN A 153 -6.43 4.94 8.74
N ILE A 154 -6.57 3.78 8.11
CA ILE A 154 -5.45 2.92 7.75
C ILE A 154 -4.71 3.56 6.58
N TYR A 155 -3.39 3.59 6.65
CA TYR A 155 -2.51 4.03 5.56
C TYR A 155 -1.64 2.89 5.04
N SER A 156 -1.23 1.97 5.92
CA SER A 156 -0.52 0.79 5.49
C SER A 156 -0.73 -0.39 6.40
N THR A 157 -0.68 -1.58 5.82
CA THR A 157 -0.87 -2.84 6.52
C THR A 157 0.16 -3.83 6.02
N ARG A 158 0.68 -4.65 6.93
CA ARG A 158 1.52 -5.77 6.55
C ARG A 158 1.42 -6.92 7.53
N PHE A 159 1.03 -8.08 7.01
CA PHE A 159 1.07 -9.33 7.75
C PHE A 159 2.43 -10.01 7.57
N ILE A 160 3.02 -10.47 8.68
CA ILE A 160 4.29 -11.21 8.71
C ILE A 160 4.18 -12.29 9.77
N GLY A 161 4.13 -13.55 9.34
CA GLY A 161 4.00 -14.69 10.26
C GLY A 161 2.80 -14.51 11.20
N ASN A 162 3.05 -14.57 12.51
CA ASN A 162 2.02 -14.42 13.56
C ASN A 162 1.67 -12.96 13.90
N ARG A 163 2.04 -11.98 13.07
CA ARG A 163 1.88 -10.55 13.40
C ARG A 163 1.23 -9.78 12.27
N LEU A 164 0.51 -8.72 12.65
CA LEU A 164 0.10 -7.65 11.75
C LEU A 164 0.76 -6.35 12.21
N TYR A 165 1.30 -5.62 11.24
CA TYR A 165 1.78 -4.26 11.38
C TYR A 165 0.78 -3.34 10.69
N LEU A 166 0.27 -2.37 11.44
CA LEU A 166 -0.77 -1.45 10.98
C LEU A 166 -0.26 -0.02 11.19
N VAL A 167 -0.31 0.77 10.15
CA VAL A 167 -0.01 2.20 10.15
C VAL A 167 -1.32 2.93 9.95
N THR A 168 -1.62 3.86 10.84
CA THR A 168 -2.78 4.75 10.73
C THR A 168 -2.30 6.19 10.77
N PHE A 169 -3.15 7.11 10.33
CA PHE A 169 -2.75 8.50 10.38
C PHE A 169 -3.90 9.45 10.64
N LYS A 170 -3.59 10.45 11.47
CA LYS A 170 -4.36 11.68 11.65
C LYS A 170 -3.45 12.90 11.83
N ARG A 171 -2.30 12.72 12.50
CA ARG A 171 -1.23 13.74 12.71
C ARG A 171 0.17 13.13 12.80
N ILE A 172 0.27 12.05 13.55
CA ILE A 172 1.46 11.26 13.84
C ILE A 172 1.07 9.83 13.46
N ASP A 173 1.96 9.10 12.81
CA ASP A 173 1.76 7.70 12.47
C ASP A 173 2.14 6.81 13.66
N PRO A 174 1.16 6.18 14.34
CA PRO A 174 1.44 5.00 15.13
C PRO A 174 1.61 3.78 14.22
N LEU A 175 2.84 3.26 14.15
CA LEU A 175 3.06 1.87 13.76
C LEU A 175 2.58 0.96 14.91
N PHE A 176 1.44 0.32 14.76
CA PHE A 176 0.93 -0.69 15.68
C PHE A 176 1.49 -2.08 15.35
N VAL A 177 1.76 -2.86 16.40
CA VAL A 177 2.13 -4.27 16.31
C VAL A 177 1.03 -5.09 16.97
N ILE A 178 0.35 -5.93 16.18
CA ILE A 178 -0.76 -6.77 16.61
C ILE A 178 -0.31 -8.24 16.61
N ASP A 179 -0.56 -8.93 17.73
CA ASP A 179 -0.38 -10.37 17.86
C ASP A 179 -1.56 -11.11 17.24
N LEU A 180 -1.25 -12.04 16.34
CA LEU A 180 -2.20 -12.94 15.68
C LEU A 180 -1.85 -14.42 15.96
N LYS A 181 -0.93 -14.70 16.89
CA LYS A 181 -0.49 -16.08 17.21
C LYS A 181 -1.63 -16.96 17.70
N LYS A 182 -2.60 -16.39 18.42
CA LYS A 182 -3.85 -17.07 18.80
C LYS A 182 -4.99 -16.50 17.93
N PRO A 183 -5.39 -17.19 16.85
CA PRO A 183 -6.40 -16.71 15.90
C PRO A 183 -7.71 -16.27 16.54
N THR A 184 -8.12 -16.89 17.64
CA THR A 184 -9.37 -16.56 18.33
C THR A 184 -9.28 -15.35 19.26
N GLN A 185 -8.08 -14.80 19.47
CA GLN A 185 -7.84 -13.74 20.43
C GLN A 185 -6.69 -12.82 19.97
N PRO A 186 -6.85 -12.13 18.82
CA PRO A 186 -5.88 -11.13 18.40
C PRO A 186 -5.79 -9.99 19.44
N LYS A 187 -4.59 -9.43 19.63
CA LYS A 187 -4.35 -8.39 20.63
C LYS A 187 -3.27 -7.40 20.20
N LEU A 188 -3.40 -6.15 20.63
CA LEU A 188 -2.35 -5.14 20.45
C LEU A 188 -1.16 -5.45 21.39
N LEU A 189 0.06 -5.42 20.86
CA LEU A 189 1.30 -5.61 21.63
C LEU A 189 1.97 -4.27 21.95
N GLY A 190 2.19 -3.46 20.92
CA GLY A 190 2.96 -2.23 21.03
C GLY A 190 2.58 -1.22 19.96
N LYS A 191 3.01 0.02 20.15
CA LYS A 191 2.88 1.09 19.16
C LYS A 191 4.11 1.99 19.19
N LEU A 192 4.54 2.44 18.02
CA LEU A 192 5.60 3.44 17.88
C LEU A 192 5.02 4.66 17.19
N LYS A 193 5.07 5.81 17.85
CA LYS A 193 4.61 7.09 17.30
C LYS A 193 5.78 7.85 16.71
N ILE A 194 5.73 8.15 15.42
CA ILE A 194 6.75 8.93 14.71
C ILE A 194 6.12 10.01 13.81
N PRO A 195 6.82 11.12 13.55
CA PRO A 195 6.44 12.05 12.48
C PRO A 195 6.46 11.35 11.11
N GLY A 196 5.67 11.89 10.19
CA GLY A 196 5.42 11.26 8.92
C GLY A 196 4.39 10.14 9.01
N TYR A 197 4.22 9.45 7.89
CA TYR A 197 3.45 8.22 7.77
C TYR A 197 4.04 7.31 6.71
N SER A 198 3.82 5.99 6.83
CA SER A 198 4.14 5.01 5.79
C SER A 198 2.93 4.69 4.92
N GLU A 199 3.07 4.79 3.60
CA GLU A 199 2.07 4.31 2.61
C GLU A 199 2.30 2.82 2.31
N TYR A 200 3.56 2.40 2.28
CA TYR A 200 3.94 1.03 1.96
C TYR A 200 4.90 0.46 3.00
N LEU A 201 4.51 -0.67 3.59
CA LEU A 201 5.35 -1.47 4.48
C LEU A 201 5.93 -2.68 3.74
N HIS A 202 7.25 -2.78 3.73
CA HIS A 202 8.00 -3.86 3.12
C HIS A 202 8.72 -4.70 4.20
N PRO A 203 8.43 -6.01 4.33
CA PRO A 203 9.17 -6.89 5.21
C PRO A 203 10.65 -6.98 4.80
N TYR A 204 11.57 -6.71 5.72
CA TYR A 204 13.00 -6.89 5.49
C TYR A 204 13.50 -8.26 5.99
N ASP A 205 13.14 -8.60 7.23
CA ASP A 205 13.33 -9.90 7.84
C ASP A 205 12.28 -10.14 8.96
N GLU A 206 12.48 -11.14 9.81
CA GLU A 206 11.56 -11.47 10.91
C GLU A 206 11.42 -10.36 11.97
N ASN A 207 12.43 -9.49 12.08
CA ASN A 207 12.58 -8.49 13.13
C ASN A 207 12.67 -7.05 12.58
N HIS A 208 12.62 -6.86 11.26
CA HIS A 208 12.72 -5.53 10.66
C HIS A 208 11.73 -5.34 9.51
N ILE A 209 11.20 -4.12 9.43
CA ILE A 209 10.24 -3.68 8.39
C ILE A 209 10.71 -2.34 7.87
N ILE A 210 10.61 -2.13 6.56
CA ILE A 210 10.90 -0.84 5.93
C ILE A 210 9.57 -0.18 5.58
N GLY A 211 9.33 1.02 6.10
CA GLY A 211 8.24 1.90 5.68
C GLY A 211 8.71 2.88 4.61
N PHE A 212 7.88 3.09 3.60
CA PHE A 212 8.01 4.13 2.59
C PHE A 212 6.79 5.03 2.64
N GLY A 213 6.99 6.34 2.74
CA GLY A 213 5.90 7.30 2.79
C GLY A 213 6.40 8.73 2.77
N LYS A 214 5.80 9.61 3.56
CA LYS A 214 6.16 11.03 3.64
C LYS A 214 6.57 11.39 5.06
N ASP A 215 7.55 12.27 5.19
CA ASP A 215 7.79 12.96 6.45
C ASP A 215 6.73 14.05 6.66
N THR A 216 6.54 14.53 7.90
CA THR A 216 5.61 15.62 8.18
C THR A 216 6.20 16.65 9.14
N SER A 217 5.85 17.92 8.93
CA SER A 217 6.26 19.04 9.79
C SER A 217 5.13 20.06 9.96
N GLY A 218 5.17 20.77 11.09
CA GLY A 218 4.23 21.83 11.41
C GLY A 218 2.75 21.43 11.44
N GLY A 219 1.90 22.44 11.22
CA GLY A 219 0.44 22.31 11.19
C GLY A 219 -0.24 22.53 12.55
N ASN A 220 -1.40 21.92 12.73
CA ASN A 220 -2.23 22.03 13.94
C ASN A 220 -2.73 20.64 14.40
N GLU A 221 -3.66 20.59 15.35
CA GLU A 221 -4.18 19.33 15.89
C GLU A 221 -4.96 18.47 14.87
N PHE A 222 -5.36 19.05 13.73
CA PHE A 222 -6.14 18.39 12.68
C PHE A 222 -5.35 18.13 11.39
N PHE A 223 -4.12 18.64 11.26
CA PHE A 223 -3.38 18.60 10.00
C PHE A 223 -1.87 18.81 10.22
N SER A 224 -1.04 18.17 9.39
CA SER A 224 0.40 18.44 9.26
C SER A 224 0.81 18.48 7.79
N TRP A 225 1.81 19.31 7.47
CA TRP A 225 2.31 19.42 6.10
C TRP A 225 3.22 18.23 5.79
N TYR A 226 2.87 17.43 4.77
CA TYR A 226 3.82 16.45 4.23
C TYR A 226 5.06 17.13 3.66
N GLN A 227 6.23 16.54 3.85
CA GLN A 227 7.51 17.04 3.37
C GLN A 227 8.07 16.08 2.31
N GLY A 228 9.35 15.74 2.41
CA GLY A 228 10.01 14.80 1.53
C GLY A 228 9.52 13.36 1.66
N ILE A 229 10.05 12.50 0.80
CA ILE A 229 9.81 11.06 0.91
C ILE A 229 10.58 10.55 2.11
N LYS A 230 9.92 9.80 2.99
CA LYS A 230 10.55 9.17 4.15
C LYS A 230 10.72 7.67 3.91
N MET A 231 11.94 7.18 4.12
CA MET A 231 12.24 5.77 4.30
C MET A 231 12.60 5.54 5.77
N ALA A 232 11.93 4.59 6.42
CA ALA A 232 12.20 4.25 7.80
C ALA A 232 12.37 2.74 7.95
N MET A 233 13.43 2.31 8.63
CA MET A 233 13.57 0.91 9.05
C MET A 233 13.16 0.79 10.52
N PHE A 234 12.13 -0.01 10.77
CA PHE A 234 11.62 -0.31 12.09
C PHE A 234 12.25 -1.61 12.61
N ASP A 235 12.78 -1.57 13.83
CA ASP A 235 13.19 -2.74 14.60
C ASP A 235 12.02 -3.18 15.50
N VAL A 236 11.56 -4.40 15.26
CA VAL A 236 10.41 -5.03 15.94
C VAL A 236 10.84 -6.31 16.65
N THR A 237 12.13 -6.41 17.02
CA THR A 237 12.66 -7.50 17.85
C THR A 237 11.94 -7.56 19.20
N ASP A 238 11.82 -6.40 19.87
CA ASP A 238 10.89 -6.21 21.00
C ASP A 238 9.60 -5.57 20.50
N VAL A 239 8.63 -6.41 20.19
CA VAL A 239 7.31 -6.02 19.67
C VAL A 239 6.47 -5.14 20.60
N ASN A 240 6.78 -5.12 21.90
CA ASN A 240 6.07 -4.23 22.82
C ASN A 240 6.65 -2.81 22.76
N ASN A 241 7.91 -2.68 22.31
CA ASN A 241 8.64 -1.42 22.21
C ASN A 241 9.33 -1.29 20.83
N PRO A 242 8.57 -1.27 19.72
CA PRO A 242 9.13 -1.11 18.38
C PRO A 242 9.90 0.22 18.27
N LYS A 243 10.97 0.25 17.47
CA LYS A 243 11.85 1.42 17.32
C LYS A 243 12.07 1.78 15.87
N GLU A 244 12.12 3.08 15.58
CA GLU A 244 12.60 3.60 14.30
C GLU A 244 14.14 3.60 14.35
N LYS A 245 14.76 2.63 13.68
CA LYS A 245 16.20 2.34 13.80
C LYS A 245 17.03 3.15 12.82
N PHE A 246 16.55 3.29 11.59
CA PHE A 246 17.19 4.11 10.56
C PHE A 246 16.13 4.93 9.82
N VAL A 247 16.48 6.16 9.47
CA VAL A 247 15.62 7.08 8.72
C VAL A 247 16.45 7.73 7.63
N GLU A 248 15.87 7.84 6.45
CA GLU A 248 16.38 8.65 5.34
C GLU A 248 15.22 9.50 4.80
N ILE A 249 15.44 10.80 4.65
CA ILE A 249 14.48 11.72 4.04
C ILE A 249 15.04 12.17 2.69
N ILE A 250 14.26 12.00 1.63
CA ILE A 250 14.63 12.38 0.27
C ILE A 250 13.84 13.61 -0.14
N GLY A 251 14.58 14.70 -0.34
CA GLY A 251 14.06 15.99 -0.80
C GLY A 251 13.10 16.66 0.18
N ASP A 252 12.44 17.71 -0.31
CA ASP A 252 11.48 18.53 0.43
C ASP A 252 10.04 18.26 -0.02
N ARG A 253 9.10 19.03 0.55
CA ARG A 253 7.70 19.07 0.11
C ARG A 253 7.60 19.23 -1.42
N GLY A 254 6.85 18.31 -2.02
CA GLY A 254 6.71 18.16 -3.48
C GLY A 254 7.50 16.98 -4.05
N SER A 255 8.46 16.42 -3.31
CA SER A 255 9.14 15.18 -3.70
C SER A 255 8.14 14.03 -3.74
N ASP A 256 8.23 13.15 -4.73
CA ASP A 256 7.28 12.06 -4.93
C ASP A 256 7.90 10.79 -5.54
N SER A 257 7.20 9.67 -5.44
CA SER A 257 7.64 8.38 -5.96
C SER A 257 6.47 7.50 -6.39
N GLU A 258 6.63 6.80 -7.52
CA GLU A 258 5.71 5.74 -7.95
C GLU A 258 5.56 4.64 -6.89
N LEU A 259 6.56 4.44 -6.02
CA LEU A 259 6.51 3.46 -4.93
C LEU A 259 5.37 3.71 -3.94
N LEU A 260 5.01 4.97 -3.70
CA LEU A 260 4.00 5.32 -2.71
C LEU A 260 2.59 4.85 -3.12
N ARG A 261 2.36 4.60 -4.40
CA ARG A 261 1.10 4.13 -4.98
C ARG A 261 1.21 2.77 -5.68
N ASN A 262 2.42 2.31 -5.95
CA ASN A 262 2.69 1.12 -6.73
C ASN A 262 3.94 0.40 -6.23
N HIS A 263 3.72 -0.54 -5.31
CA HIS A 263 4.77 -1.39 -4.72
C HIS A 263 5.64 -2.14 -5.75
N LYS A 264 5.14 -2.37 -6.97
CA LYS A 264 5.89 -3.05 -8.05
C LYS A 264 7.04 -2.21 -8.62
N SER A 265 7.11 -0.92 -8.26
CA SER A 265 8.25 -0.06 -8.61
C SER A 265 9.46 -0.24 -7.69
N LEU A 266 9.29 -0.91 -6.54
CA LEU A 266 10.41 -1.28 -5.67
C LEU A 266 11.15 -2.49 -6.23
N LEU A 267 12.40 -2.29 -6.60
CA LEU A 267 13.38 -3.36 -6.70
C LEU A 267 13.96 -3.59 -5.30
N TYR A 268 13.75 -4.77 -4.73
CA TYR A 268 14.40 -5.18 -3.49
C TYR A 268 14.96 -6.60 -3.63
N MET A 269 16.23 -6.77 -3.25
CA MET A 269 16.90 -8.06 -3.21
C MET A 269 17.77 -8.14 -1.96
N LYS A 270 17.46 -9.08 -1.07
CA LYS A 270 18.22 -9.29 0.17
C LYS A 270 19.67 -9.70 -0.11
N ASP A 271 19.90 -10.50 -1.14
CA ASP A 271 21.23 -10.79 -1.67
C ASP A 271 21.26 -10.27 -3.13
N PRO A 272 22.03 -9.22 -3.46
CA PRO A 272 23.17 -8.66 -2.73
C PRO A 272 22.88 -7.33 -1.98
N ASN A 273 21.81 -7.27 -1.17
CA ASN A 273 21.36 -6.08 -0.43
C ASN A 273 21.03 -4.86 -1.33
N ILE A 274 20.27 -5.07 -2.40
CA ILE A 274 19.84 -4.00 -3.31
C ILE A 274 18.47 -3.49 -2.88
N MET A 275 18.33 -2.17 -2.83
CA MET A 275 17.03 -1.51 -2.83
C MET A 275 17.06 -0.35 -3.81
N ALA A 276 16.14 -0.31 -4.77
CA ALA A 276 16.06 0.78 -5.71
C ALA A 276 14.61 1.08 -6.08
N PHE A 277 14.29 2.35 -6.26
CA PHE A 277 12.96 2.80 -6.64
C PHE A 277 13.03 4.17 -7.33
N PRO A 278 12.03 4.49 -8.18
CA PRO A 278 11.97 5.78 -8.85
C PRO A 278 11.59 6.90 -7.88
N VAL A 279 12.16 8.10 -8.07
CA VAL A 279 11.91 9.31 -7.29
C VAL A 279 11.91 10.54 -8.18
N SER A 280 11.03 11.47 -7.86
CA SER A 280 11.05 12.88 -8.28
C SER A 280 11.37 13.70 -7.05
N VAL A 281 12.52 14.36 -7.03
CA VAL A 281 13.04 15.06 -5.84
C VAL A 281 12.92 16.56 -6.05
N THR A 282 12.25 17.22 -5.11
CA THR A 282 12.17 18.67 -5.03
C THR A 282 13.05 19.19 -3.90
N GLU A 283 13.59 20.40 -4.07
CA GLU A 283 14.33 21.11 -3.04
C GLU A 283 13.83 22.55 -2.94
N LYS A 284 13.61 23.04 -1.72
CA LYS A 284 13.30 24.44 -1.45
C LYS A 284 14.55 25.28 -1.67
N PRO A 285 14.43 26.49 -2.25
CA PRO A 285 15.54 27.43 -2.25
C PRO A 285 15.93 27.76 -0.80
N VAL A 286 17.23 27.80 -0.51
CA VAL A 286 17.75 28.14 0.82
C VAL A 286 17.68 29.65 1.00
N ASN A 287 16.68 30.12 1.74
CA ASN A 287 16.56 31.49 2.23
C ASN A 287 15.81 31.50 3.57
N GLU A 288 16.23 32.35 4.51
CA GLU A 288 15.81 32.34 5.93
C GLU A 288 14.28 32.45 6.13
N GLU A 289 13.54 33.01 5.17
CA GLU A 289 12.08 33.09 5.19
C GLU A 289 11.37 31.77 4.82
N ASN A 290 11.97 30.94 3.96
CA ASN A 290 11.37 29.68 3.49
C ASN A 290 11.62 28.51 4.44
N ASP A 291 12.71 28.54 5.22
CA ASP A 291 13.05 27.51 6.21
C ASP A 291 12.02 27.45 7.36
N ARG A 292 11.24 28.52 7.54
CA ARG A 292 10.16 28.62 8.54
C ARG A 292 8.77 28.26 8.01
N ASN A 293 8.63 28.02 6.70
CA ASN A 293 7.34 27.75 6.09
C ASN A 293 7.21 26.27 5.66
N ASP A 294 6.59 25.48 6.52
CA ASP A 294 6.27 24.07 6.28
C ASP A 294 5.36 23.87 5.05
N SER A 295 4.61 24.90 4.63
CA SER A 295 3.67 24.84 3.49
C SER A 295 4.31 25.04 2.12
N SER A 296 5.50 25.67 2.04
CA SER A 296 6.16 25.97 0.77
C SER A 296 6.54 24.69 0.01
N TYR A 297 6.36 24.68 -1.31
CA TYR A 297 6.84 23.60 -2.18
C TYR A 297 8.27 23.87 -2.66
N GLY A 298 9.04 22.79 -2.84
CA GLY A 298 10.33 22.83 -3.50
C GLY A 298 10.20 22.86 -5.03
N THR A 299 11.32 23.06 -5.71
CA THR A 299 11.42 22.92 -7.17
C THR A 299 12.11 21.61 -7.53
N ILE A 300 11.71 20.96 -8.62
CA ILE A 300 12.30 19.68 -9.02
C ILE A 300 13.78 19.86 -9.34
N LYS A 301 14.62 19.05 -8.68
CA LYS A 301 16.08 19.01 -8.86
C LYS A 301 16.57 17.70 -9.46
N PHE A 302 15.77 16.65 -9.35
CA PHE A 302 16.13 15.35 -9.87
C PHE A 302 14.89 14.54 -10.20
N GLN A 303 14.95 13.80 -11.30
CA GLN A 303 14.02 12.72 -11.60
C GLN A 303 14.82 11.49 -12.03
N GLY A 304 14.51 10.34 -11.44
CA GLY A 304 15.15 9.10 -11.83
C GLY A 304 15.04 8.02 -10.76
N ALA A 305 15.97 7.07 -10.71
CA ALA A 305 16.04 6.03 -9.70
C ALA A 305 17.11 6.35 -8.65
N TYR A 306 16.77 6.17 -7.37
CA TYR A 306 17.77 6.08 -6.31
C TYR A 306 18.07 4.61 -6.04
N VAL A 307 19.36 4.30 -5.89
CA VAL A 307 19.87 2.95 -5.66
C VAL A 307 20.60 2.93 -4.33
N TYR A 308 20.16 2.06 -3.44
CA TYR A 308 20.69 1.89 -2.10
C TYR A 308 21.28 0.49 -1.92
N ASN A 309 22.28 0.41 -1.06
CA ASN A 309 22.50 -0.78 -0.25
C ASN A 309 21.70 -0.67 1.04
N VAL A 310 20.95 -1.73 1.38
CA VAL A 310 20.14 -1.75 2.60
C VAL A 310 20.51 -2.92 3.51
N SER A 311 20.75 -2.64 4.79
CA SER A 311 20.97 -3.69 5.79
C SER A 311 20.41 -3.33 7.15
N SER A 312 20.08 -4.32 7.97
CA SER A 312 19.62 -4.11 9.35
C SER A 312 20.71 -3.61 10.30
N SER A 313 21.98 -3.63 9.90
CA SER A 313 23.11 -3.09 10.68
C SER A 313 23.54 -1.70 10.24
N GLU A 314 23.39 -1.36 8.96
CA GLU A 314 23.90 -0.10 8.41
C GLU A 314 22.81 0.83 7.83
N GLY A 315 21.55 0.40 7.83
CA GLY A 315 20.42 1.18 7.34
C GLY A 315 20.44 1.32 5.82
N PHE A 316 20.17 2.55 5.35
CA PHE A 316 20.12 2.89 3.93
C PHE A 316 21.40 3.61 3.52
N LYS A 317 22.20 2.98 2.65
CA LYS A 317 23.41 3.58 2.08
C LYS A 317 23.20 3.88 0.62
N LEU A 318 23.08 5.16 0.25
CA LEU A 318 22.93 5.56 -1.14
C LEU A 318 24.17 5.14 -1.93
N ARG A 319 23.97 4.28 -2.92
CA ARG A 319 25.01 3.81 -3.83
C ARG A 319 25.13 4.72 -5.04
N GLY A 320 24.01 5.16 -5.60
CA GLY A 320 24.01 6.02 -6.78
C GLY A 320 22.61 6.41 -7.23
N LYS A 321 22.58 7.29 -8.22
CA LYS A 321 21.37 7.83 -8.84
C LYS A 321 21.44 7.60 -10.35
N ILE A 322 20.35 7.16 -10.97
CA ILE A 322 20.25 6.94 -12.41
C ILE A 322 19.13 7.82 -12.94
N SER A 323 19.37 8.60 -14.00
CA SER A 323 18.34 9.40 -14.65
C SER A 323 18.28 9.10 -16.15
N HIS A 324 17.09 9.23 -16.73
CA HIS A 324 16.85 9.24 -18.16
C HIS A 324 16.86 10.66 -18.75
N LEU A 325 16.90 11.69 -17.89
CA LEU A 325 16.96 13.10 -18.27
C LEU A 325 18.40 13.59 -18.27
N SER A 326 18.75 14.52 -19.18
CA SER A 326 19.93 15.35 -19.00
C SER A 326 19.64 16.54 -18.07
N GLN A 327 20.69 17.20 -17.55
CA GLN A 327 20.53 18.35 -16.66
C GLN A 327 19.76 19.52 -17.32
N SER A 328 19.87 19.65 -18.65
CA SER A 328 19.10 20.63 -19.44
C SER A 328 17.67 20.19 -19.73
N ASP A 329 17.38 18.89 -19.58
CA ASP A 329 16.06 18.31 -19.81
C ASP A 329 15.21 18.27 -18.54
N ILE A 330 15.75 18.62 -17.35
CA ILE A 330 14.91 18.86 -16.16
C ILE A 330 14.04 20.07 -16.54
N PRO A 331 12.78 19.85 -16.93
CA PRO A 331 11.96 20.90 -17.48
C PRO A 331 11.80 22.01 -16.44
N ALA A 332 11.42 23.19 -16.89
CA ALA A 332 10.57 24.07 -16.09
C ALA A 332 9.25 23.34 -15.80
N ILE A 333 9.30 22.25 -15.03
CA ILE A 333 8.15 21.45 -14.61
C ILE A 333 7.39 22.37 -13.67
N THR A 334 6.34 22.99 -14.21
CA THR A 334 5.32 23.64 -13.41
C THR A 334 4.56 22.56 -12.65
N ASP A 335 4.20 22.86 -11.40
CA ASP A 335 3.67 21.98 -10.33
C ASP A 335 2.69 20.87 -10.75
N ASP A 336 1.91 21.07 -11.82
CA ASP A 336 0.74 20.23 -12.11
C ASP A 336 1.01 18.88 -12.82
N HIS A 337 2.26 18.54 -13.18
CA HIS A 337 2.55 17.40 -14.10
C HIS A 337 3.63 16.39 -13.68
N ILE A 338 3.92 16.24 -12.38
CA ILE A 338 4.91 15.26 -11.89
C ILE A 338 4.59 13.79 -12.26
N THR A 339 3.35 13.48 -12.67
CA THR A 339 2.89 12.09 -12.81
C THR A 339 2.71 11.57 -14.24
N LYS A 340 3.11 12.30 -15.30
CA LYS A 340 2.75 11.92 -16.69
C LYS A 340 3.85 12.05 -17.74
N ASP A 341 5.08 12.39 -17.39
CA ASP A 341 6.13 12.49 -18.39
C ASP A 341 6.67 11.08 -18.75
N PRO A 342 6.59 10.65 -20.03
CA PRO A 342 7.05 9.32 -20.43
C PRO A 342 8.56 9.13 -20.30
N SER A 343 9.34 10.19 -20.11
CA SER A 343 10.77 10.10 -19.84
C SER A 343 11.09 9.61 -18.42
N PHE A 344 10.11 9.66 -17.50
CA PHE A 344 10.32 9.34 -16.10
C PHE A 344 10.52 7.84 -15.87
N ILE A 345 11.54 7.48 -15.09
CA ILE A 345 11.77 6.09 -14.70
C ILE A 345 10.62 5.62 -13.81
N ASP A 346 10.01 4.48 -14.17
CA ASP A 346 8.91 3.85 -13.40
C ASP A 346 9.24 2.42 -12.94
N ARG A 347 10.23 1.78 -13.56
CA ARG A 347 10.63 0.39 -13.27
C ARG A 347 12.14 0.23 -13.26
N ILE A 348 12.58 -0.66 -12.39
CA ILE A 348 14.00 -1.01 -12.21
C ILE A 348 14.09 -2.52 -12.09
N ILE A 349 14.98 -3.13 -12.87
CA ILE A 349 15.22 -4.57 -12.89
C ILE A 349 16.70 -4.81 -12.70
N TYR A 350 17.07 -5.83 -11.93
CA TYR A 350 18.46 -6.24 -11.76
C TYR A 350 18.71 -7.61 -12.38
N ILE A 351 19.70 -7.71 -13.27
CA ILE A 351 20.10 -8.96 -13.93
C ILE A 351 21.62 -8.97 -14.05
N ASN A 352 22.28 -10.03 -13.56
CA ASN A 352 23.71 -10.27 -13.75
C ASN A 352 24.61 -9.02 -13.50
N ASN A 353 24.45 -8.36 -12.34
CA ASN A 353 25.19 -7.15 -11.97
C ASN A 353 24.87 -5.88 -12.78
N VAL A 354 23.78 -5.87 -13.55
CA VAL A 354 23.31 -4.71 -14.31
C VAL A 354 21.93 -4.29 -13.81
N LEU A 355 21.78 -2.99 -13.57
CA LEU A 355 20.51 -2.34 -13.34
C LEU A 355 19.95 -1.84 -14.68
N TYR A 356 18.75 -2.29 -15.01
CA TYR A 356 17.97 -1.80 -16.12
C TYR A 356 16.88 -0.88 -15.59
N THR A 357 16.97 0.41 -15.91
CA THR A 357 15.91 1.38 -15.62
C THR A 357 15.05 1.58 -16.85
N LEU A 358 13.73 1.60 -16.67
CA LEU A 358 12.77 1.71 -17.75
C LEU A 358 11.87 2.92 -17.52
N SER A 359 11.68 3.70 -18.58
CA SER A 359 10.64 4.73 -18.70
C SER A 359 9.73 4.40 -19.88
N GLY A 360 8.73 5.24 -20.16
CA GLY A 360 7.94 5.15 -21.38
C GLY A 360 8.73 5.43 -22.67
N GLU A 361 9.88 6.11 -22.58
CA GLU A 361 10.69 6.49 -23.74
C GLU A 361 11.93 5.62 -23.97
N CYS A 362 12.55 5.07 -22.92
CA CYS A 362 13.77 4.30 -23.09
C CYS A 362 14.02 3.27 -21.99
N ILE A 363 14.98 2.38 -22.28
CA ILE A 363 15.64 1.52 -21.32
C ILE A 363 17.11 1.92 -21.23
N LYS A 364 17.64 2.03 -20.01
CA LYS A 364 19.05 2.31 -19.73
C LYS A 364 19.65 1.19 -18.89
N ALA A 365 20.85 0.74 -19.28
CA ALA A 365 21.65 -0.23 -18.56
C ALA A 365 22.76 0.47 -17.79
N THR A 366 22.87 0.18 -16.49
CA THR A 366 23.88 0.73 -15.59
C THR A 366 24.56 -0.40 -14.83
N ASP A 367 25.89 -0.44 -14.84
CA ASP A 367 26.67 -1.39 -14.03
C ASP A 367 26.41 -1.13 -12.55
N TYR A 368 26.02 -2.15 -11.79
CA TYR A 368 25.67 -2.01 -10.38
C TYR A 368 26.89 -1.76 -9.48
N THR A 369 28.08 -2.22 -9.88
CA THR A 369 29.29 -2.11 -9.05
C THR A 369 29.83 -0.68 -9.02
N GLY A 370 29.98 -0.06 -10.18
CA GLY A 370 30.52 1.28 -10.34
C GLY A 370 29.47 2.37 -10.61
N MET A 371 28.18 2.00 -10.74
CA MET A 371 27.10 2.90 -11.16
C MET A 371 27.40 3.61 -12.48
N LYS A 372 28.12 2.94 -13.39
CA LYS A 372 28.49 3.48 -14.70
C LYS A 372 27.46 3.09 -15.73
N GLU A 373 27.05 4.06 -16.56
CA GLU A 373 26.21 3.78 -17.71
C GLU A 373 26.93 2.81 -18.67
N LEU A 374 26.24 1.74 -19.04
CA LEU A 374 26.69 0.76 -20.04
C LEU A 374 26.08 1.03 -21.41
N GLY A 375 24.92 1.68 -21.44
CA GLY A 375 24.25 2.14 -22.65
C GLY A 375 22.76 2.38 -22.42
N PHE A 376 22.10 2.92 -23.43
CA PHE A 376 20.65 3.13 -23.42
C PHE A 376 20.06 2.87 -24.82
N LYS A 377 18.75 2.62 -24.86
CA LYS A 377 18.00 2.46 -26.10
C LYS A 377 16.64 3.13 -25.96
N TYR A 378 16.34 4.05 -26.87
CA TYR A 378 15.01 4.62 -27.00
C TYR A 378 14.05 3.62 -27.66
N PHE A 379 12.79 3.65 -27.25
CA PHE A 379 11.72 2.96 -27.94
C PHE A 379 11.32 3.76 -29.18
N ASP A 380 11.04 3.05 -30.28
CA ASP A 380 10.60 3.70 -31.50
C ASP A 380 9.24 4.39 -31.26
N LYS A 381 9.18 5.70 -31.47
CA LYS A 381 7.91 6.45 -31.46
C LYS A 381 7.13 6.02 -32.71
N LYS A 382 6.10 5.18 -32.53
CA LYS A 382 5.17 4.80 -33.60
C LYS A 382 4.20 5.92 -33.93
#